data_AF-A0A7D8Z062-F1
#
_entry.id   AF-A0A7D8Z062-F1
#
_cell.length_a   1.000
_cell.length_b   1.000
_cell.length_c   1.000
_cell.angle_alpha   90.00
_cell.angle_beta   90.00
_cell.angle_gamma   90.00
#
_symmetry.space_group_name_H-M   'P 1'
#
loop_
_entity.id
_entity.type
_entity.pdbx_description
1 polymer ?
#
loop_
_entity_poly.entity_id
_entity_poly.type
_entity_poly.pdbx_seq_one_letter_code
_entity_poly.pdbx_strand_id
1 'polypeptide(L)'
;MQPWRFLTTFTYFGDLNLDFAFRLYSVMRYSYLLETNSFANKRGDYVWLMVVMASLLLAVTPFVTVLFLANSLNGALSYIWSRRSPSVKMSLFGVVTLPAPYMPFVLVGLQWLLFNDAISGILGIAVGHVYVFLQDFWPREMWSSTGKGSIKTPQFV
;
A
#
# COMPACT_ATOMS: atom_id res chain seq x y z
N MET A 1 -14.04 -14.03 21.64
CA MET A 1 -13.02 -13.46 20.73
C MET A 1 -13.65 -13.29 19.36
N GLN A 2 -13.45 -12.15 18.68
CA GLN A 2 -14.05 -11.86 17.35
C GLN A 2 -12.95 -11.79 16.27
N PRO A 3 -12.34 -12.92 15.88
CA PRO A 3 -11.16 -12.93 15.00
C PRO A 3 -11.47 -12.43 13.58
N TRP A 4 -12.71 -12.57 13.11
CA TRP A 4 -13.12 -12.09 11.79
C TRP A 4 -12.95 -10.57 11.62
N ARG A 5 -12.98 -9.79 12.71
CA ARG A 5 -12.81 -8.33 12.66
C ARG A 5 -11.45 -7.92 12.07
N PHE A 6 -10.41 -8.70 12.35
CA PHE A 6 -9.08 -8.44 11.78
C PHE A 6 -9.05 -8.57 10.26
N LEU A 7 -9.87 -9.46 9.70
CA LEU A 7 -9.93 -9.67 8.25
C LEU A 7 -10.92 -8.70 7.59
N THR A 8 -12.11 -8.52 8.15
CA THR A 8 -13.17 -7.71 7.53
C THR A 8 -12.83 -6.23 7.44
N THR A 9 -11.95 -5.73 8.31
CA THR A 9 -11.48 -4.34 8.32
C THR A 9 -10.67 -3.97 7.05
N PHE A 10 -10.12 -4.96 6.34
CA PHE A 10 -9.41 -4.75 5.06
C PHE A 10 -10.31 -4.90 3.83
N THR A 11 -11.44 -5.60 3.96
CA THR A 11 -12.35 -5.87 2.83
C THR A 11 -13.50 -4.87 2.74
N TYR A 12 -13.74 -4.09 3.80
CA TYR A 12 -14.80 -3.09 3.83
C TYR A 12 -14.29 -1.73 3.35
N PHE A 13 -14.89 -1.22 2.27
CA PHE A 13 -14.55 0.06 1.63
C PHE A 13 -15.65 1.12 1.77
N GLY A 14 -16.69 0.87 2.57
CA GLY A 14 -17.85 1.76 2.71
C GLY A 14 -19.05 1.31 1.88
N ASP A 15 -20.01 2.23 1.72
CA ASP A 15 -21.24 2.01 0.96
C ASP A 15 -20.98 1.92 -0.56
N LEU A 16 -21.87 1.25 -1.28
CA LEU A 16 -21.79 1.09 -2.74
C LEU A 16 -22.07 2.42 -3.45
N ASN A 17 -21.03 3.24 -3.58
CA ASN A 17 -21.04 4.54 -4.25
C ASN A 17 -19.85 4.67 -5.21
N LEU A 18 -19.78 5.78 -5.93
CA LEU A 18 -18.65 6.11 -6.80
C LEU A 18 -17.30 6.18 -6.04
N ASP A 19 -17.33 6.56 -4.76
CA ASP A 19 -16.16 6.48 -3.86
C ASP A 19 -15.62 5.04 -3.74
N PHE A 20 -16.52 4.09 -3.42
CA PHE A 20 -16.19 2.67 -3.35
C PHE A 20 -15.58 2.16 -4.65
N ALA A 21 -16.16 2.54 -5.80
CA ALA A 21 -15.64 2.15 -7.11
C ALA A 21 -14.22 2.67 -7.35
N PHE A 22 -13.93 3.93 -7.01
CA PHE A 22 -12.58 4.49 -7.14
C PHE A 22 -11.56 3.84 -6.22
N ARG A 23 -11.93 3.57 -4.96
CA ARG A 23 -11.07 2.88 -3.99
C ARG A 23 -10.78 1.45 -4.43
N LEU A 24 -11.82 0.71 -4.83
CA LEU A 24 -11.69 -0.65 -5.33
C LEU A 24 -10.84 -0.71 -6.60
N TYR A 25 -11.11 0.16 -7.57
CA TYR A 25 -10.31 0.27 -8.80
C TYR A 25 -8.83 0.54 -8.50
N SER A 26 -8.55 1.46 -7.58
CA SER A 26 -7.18 1.80 -7.18
C SER A 26 -6.45 0.59 -6.58
N VAL A 27 -7.10 -0.12 -5.64
CA VAL A 27 -6.53 -1.32 -5.04
C VAL A 27 -6.22 -2.37 -6.10
N MET A 28 -7.19 -2.68 -6.96
CA MET A 28 -7.01 -3.69 -8.02
C MET A 28 -5.88 -3.31 -8.98
N ARG A 29 -5.83 -2.05 -9.42
CA ARG A 29 -4.81 -1.54 -10.33
C ARG A 29 -3.42 -1.64 -9.72
N TYR A 30 -3.21 -1.16 -8.49
CA TYR A 30 -1.88 -1.21 -7.86
C TYR A 30 -1.45 -2.62 -7.48
N SER A 31 -2.41 -3.47 -7.06
CA SER A 31 -2.16 -4.89 -6.81
C SER A 31 -1.66 -5.59 -8.07
N TYR A 32 -2.37 -5.41 -9.18
CA TYR A 32 -1.99 -5.97 -10.47
C TYR A 32 -0.61 -5.47 -10.93
N LEU A 33 -0.34 -4.17 -10.78
CA LEU A 33 0.95 -3.59 -11.15
C LEU A 33 2.11 -4.07 -10.26
N LEU A 34 1.88 -4.28 -8.97
CA LEU A 34 2.88 -4.85 -8.07
C LEU A 34 3.17 -6.31 -8.43
N GLU A 35 2.13 -7.11 -8.63
CA GLU A 35 2.27 -8.52 -8.98
C GLU A 35 2.99 -8.70 -10.33
N THR A 36 2.65 -7.89 -11.33
CA THR A 36 3.23 -8.00 -12.68
C THR A 36 4.61 -7.36 -12.83
N ASN A 37 4.87 -6.21 -12.20
CA ASN A 37 6.16 -5.52 -12.38
C ASN A 37 7.18 -5.91 -11.31
N SER A 38 6.79 -5.89 -10.03
CA SER A 38 7.73 -6.09 -8.92
C SER A 38 7.89 -7.55 -8.51
N PHE A 39 6.80 -8.32 -8.57
CA PHE A 39 6.76 -9.71 -8.12
C PHE A 39 6.48 -10.69 -9.25
N ALA A 40 6.92 -10.35 -10.48
CA ALA A 40 6.80 -11.22 -11.63
C ALA A 40 7.37 -12.61 -11.28
N ASN A 41 6.53 -13.64 -11.40
CA ASN A 41 6.88 -15.03 -11.09
C ASN A 41 7.20 -15.34 -9.60
N LYS A 42 6.86 -14.43 -8.67
CA LYS A 42 7.04 -14.58 -7.22
C LYS A 42 5.76 -14.22 -6.46
N ARG A 43 4.66 -14.91 -6.77
CA ARG A 43 3.34 -14.64 -6.17
C ARG A 43 3.35 -14.76 -4.64
N GLY A 44 4.13 -15.70 -4.09
CA GLY A 44 4.28 -15.87 -2.64
C GLY A 44 4.87 -14.64 -1.95
N ASP A 45 5.82 -13.96 -2.58
CA ASP A 45 6.42 -12.73 -2.06
C ASP A 45 5.39 -11.57 -2.01
N TYR A 46 4.46 -11.53 -2.98
CA TYR A 46 3.37 -10.55 -2.99
C TYR A 46 2.36 -10.80 -1.87
N VAL A 47 1.95 -12.06 -1.67
CA VAL A 47 1.06 -12.43 -0.57
C VAL A 47 1.69 -12.10 0.78
N TRP A 48 2.99 -12.36 0.93
CA TRP A 48 3.71 -11.99 2.14
C TRP A 48 3.74 -10.47 2.36
N LEU A 49 3.95 -9.68 1.31
CA LEU A 49 3.86 -8.22 1.41
C LEU A 49 2.48 -7.79 1.93
N MET A 50 1.40 -8.38 1.42
CA MET A 50 0.03 -8.09 1.88
C MET A 50 -0.15 -8.40 3.38
N VAL A 51 0.39 -9.53 3.85
CA VAL A 51 0.34 -9.93 5.27
C VAL A 51 1.18 -8.98 6.14
N VAL A 52 2.36 -8.58 5.69
CA VAL A 52 3.20 -7.60 6.39
C VAL A 52 2.49 -6.24 6.47
N MET A 53 1.86 -5.78 5.39
CA MET A 53 1.13 -4.51 5.41
C MET A 53 -0.07 -4.57 6.35
N ALA A 54 -0.84 -5.67 6.30
CA ALA A 54 -1.98 -5.87 7.18
C ALA A 54 -1.55 -5.91 8.66
N SER A 55 -0.49 -6.64 8.99
CA SER A 55 0.01 -6.74 10.37
C SER A 55 0.54 -5.40 10.91
N LEU A 56 1.29 -4.63 10.09
CA LEU A 56 1.76 -3.30 10.47
C LEU A 56 0.59 -2.33 10.69
N LEU A 57 -0.41 -2.33 9.82
CA LEU A 57 -1.59 -1.47 9.99
C LEU A 57 -2.40 -1.84 11.24
N LEU A 58 -2.56 -3.14 11.53
CA LEU A 58 -3.20 -3.61 12.77
C LEU A 58 -2.43 -3.18 14.02
N ALA A 59 -1.10 -3.21 13.97
CA ALA A 59 -0.25 -2.77 15.08
C ALA A 59 -0.35 -1.26 15.34
N VAL A 60 -0.58 -0.45 14.29
CA VAL A 60 -0.72 1.01 14.41
C VAL A 60 -2.15 1.43 14.78
N THR A 61 -3.16 0.62 14.47
CA THR A 61 -4.58 0.87 14.78
C THR A 61 -4.86 1.33 16.23
N PRO A 62 -4.29 0.76 17.31
CA PRO A 62 -4.58 1.23 18.66
C PRO A 62 -4.12 2.68 18.94
N PHE A 63 -3.22 3.23 18.13
CA PHE A 63 -2.70 4.59 18.27
C PHE A 63 -3.47 5.62 17.43
N VAL A 64 -4.32 5.16 16.50
CA VAL A 64 -5.01 6.03 15.54
C VAL A 64 -6.48 5.63 15.45
N THR A 65 -7.39 6.57 15.61
CA THR A 65 -8.84 6.32 15.54
C THR A 65 -9.32 6.18 14.10
N VAL A 66 -9.02 5.05 13.46
CA VAL A 66 -9.50 4.71 12.11
C VAL A 66 -10.41 3.49 12.17
N LEU A 67 -11.60 3.57 11.58
CA LEU A 67 -12.59 2.48 11.60
C LEU A 67 -12.23 1.34 10.62
N PHE A 68 -11.69 1.68 9.44
CA PHE A 68 -11.43 0.74 8.36
C PHE A 68 -10.03 0.94 7.78
N LEU A 69 -9.27 -0.16 7.59
CA LEU A 69 -7.88 -0.11 7.12
C LEU A 69 -7.76 -0.34 5.61
N ALA A 70 -8.86 -0.68 4.93
CA ALA A 70 -8.85 -0.93 3.49
C ALA A 70 -8.26 0.24 2.68
N ASN A 71 -8.60 1.48 3.05
CA ASN A 71 -8.04 2.66 2.39
C ASN A 71 -6.55 2.87 2.72
N SER A 72 -6.13 2.56 3.95
CA SER A 72 -4.72 2.61 4.34
C SER A 72 -3.89 1.55 3.64
N LEU A 73 -4.43 0.35 3.44
CA LEU A 73 -3.79 -0.68 2.64
C LEU A 73 -3.63 -0.24 1.18
N ASN A 74 -4.66 0.38 0.59
CA ASN A 74 -4.58 0.97 -0.75
C ASN A 74 -3.46 2.02 -0.84
N GLY A 75 -3.39 2.93 0.14
CA GLY A 75 -2.33 3.93 0.26
C GLY A 75 -0.94 3.28 0.31
N ALA A 76 -0.76 2.25 1.13
CA ALA A 76 0.50 1.52 1.27
C ALA A 76 0.92 0.84 -0.05
N LEU A 77 0.01 0.14 -0.73
CA LEU A 77 0.29 -0.52 -2.01
C LEU A 77 0.67 0.50 -3.09
N SER A 78 -0.10 1.59 -3.21
CA SER A 78 0.18 2.65 -4.18
C SER A 78 1.56 3.29 -3.93
N TYR A 79 1.95 3.45 -2.66
CA TYR A 79 3.23 3.99 -2.26
C TYR A 79 4.40 3.04 -2.58
N ILE A 80 4.27 1.76 -2.23
CA ILE A 80 5.33 0.78 -2.50
C ILE A 80 5.55 0.65 -4.01
N TRP A 81 4.46 0.57 -4.77
CA TRP A 81 4.54 0.52 -6.22
C TRP A 81 5.23 1.76 -6.80
N SER A 82 4.82 2.96 -6.36
CA SER A 82 5.35 4.21 -6.90
C SER A 82 6.85 4.38 -6.68
N ARG A 83 7.35 3.93 -5.52
CA ARG A 83 8.78 3.98 -5.17
C ARG A 83 9.61 2.96 -5.94
N ARG A 84 9.01 1.82 -6.30
CA ARG A 84 9.67 0.76 -7.08
C ARG A 84 9.66 1.00 -8.58
N SER A 85 8.77 1.85 -9.08
CA SER A 85 8.66 2.19 -10.50
C SER A 85 8.84 3.70 -10.77
N PRO A 86 9.95 4.33 -10.36
CA PRO A 86 10.13 5.79 -10.44
C PRO A 86 10.20 6.32 -11.88
N SER A 87 10.58 5.49 -12.84
CA SER A 87 10.68 5.85 -14.26
C SER A 87 9.33 5.89 -14.99
N VAL A 88 8.28 5.31 -14.39
CA VAL A 88 6.95 5.24 -15.01
C VAL A 88 6.22 6.56 -14.81
N LYS A 89 5.69 7.10 -15.91
CA LYS A 89 4.78 8.25 -15.89
C LYS A 89 3.34 7.75 -15.94
N MET A 90 2.52 8.17 -14.99
CA MET A 90 1.10 7.84 -14.95
C MET A 90 0.26 9.05 -15.30
N SER A 91 -0.80 8.83 -16.08
CA SER A 91 -1.81 9.85 -16.34
C SER A 91 -2.96 9.72 -15.36
N LEU A 92 -3.25 10.81 -14.64
CA LEU A 92 -4.42 10.96 -13.79
C LEU A 92 -5.60 11.39 -14.67
N PHE A 93 -6.59 10.50 -14.79
CA PHE A 93 -7.80 10.70 -15.61
C PHE A 93 -7.55 11.10 -17.08
N GLY A 94 -6.36 10.83 -17.63
CA GLY A 94 -6.01 11.23 -19.00
C GLY A 94 -5.57 12.69 -19.14
N VAL A 95 -5.65 13.51 -18.07
CA VAL A 95 -5.45 14.96 -18.12
C VAL A 95 -4.07 15.36 -17.60
N VAL A 96 -3.66 14.81 -16.45
CA VAL A 96 -2.42 15.22 -15.78
C VAL A 96 -1.43 14.06 -15.77
N THR A 97 -0.28 14.21 -16.42
CA THR A 97 0.78 13.19 -16.37
C THR A 97 1.78 13.51 -15.28
N LEU A 98 1.93 12.58 -14.33
CA LEU A 98 2.83 12.72 -13.19
C LEU A 98 3.82 11.55 -13.11
N PRO A 99 5.02 11.79 -12.57
CA PRO A 99 5.93 10.71 -12.23
C PRO A 99 5.28 9.83 -11.15
N ALA A 100 5.46 8.50 -11.25
CA ALA A 100 4.87 7.56 -10.30
C ALA A 100 5.10 7.93 -8.82
N PRO A 101 6.29 8.37 -8.36
CA PRO A 101 6.53 8.69 -6.94
C PRO A 101 5.58 9.72 -6.34
N TYR A 102 5.04 10.64 -7.14
CA TYR A 102 4.11 11.67 -6.68
C TYR A 102 2.65 11.20 -6.67
N MET A 103 2.31 10.12 -7.38
CA MET A 103 0.94 9.59 -7.43
C MET A 103 0.31 9.32 -6.05
N PRO A 104 0.93 8.60 -5.10
CA PRO A 104 0.28 8.31 -3.82
C PRO A 104 -0.14 9.59 -3.07
N PHE A 105 0.66 10.66 -3.13
CA PHE A 105 0.32 11.94 -2.50
C PHE A 105 -0.86 12.63 -3.18
N VAL A 106 -0.89 12.59 -4.51
CA VAL A 106 -2.01 13.15 -5.28
C VAL A 106 -3.30 12.36 -5.04
N LEU A 107 -3.22 11.04 -4.90
CA LEU A 107 -4.38 10.22 -4.54
C LEU A 107 -4.91 10.58 -3.16
N VAL A 108 -4.04 10.80 -2.16
CA VAL A 108 -4.46 11.25 -0.83
C VAL A 108 -5.11 12.64 -0.90
N GLY A 109 -4.55 13.56 -1.69
CA GLY A 109 -5.16 14.87 -1.93
C GLY A 109 -6.55 14.76 -2.56
N LEU A 110 -6.71 13.87 -3.53
CA LEU A 110 -8.00 13.60 -4.17
C LEU A 110 -8.99 12.96 -3.18
N GLN A 111 -8.54 12.04 -2.34
CA GLN A 111 -9.38 11.42 -1.30
C GLN A 111 -9.84 12.43 -0.25
N TRP A 112 -8.96 13.36 0.13
CA TRP A 112 -9.31 14.43 1.03
C TRP A 112 -10.34 15.38 0.41
N LEU A 113 -10.14 15.78 -0.85
CA LEU A 113 -11.04 16.70 -1.55
C LEU A 113 -12.42 16.11 -1.82
N LEU A 114 -12.48 14.84 -2.25
CA LEU A 114 -13.74 14.20 -2.66
C LEU A 114 -14.48 13.53 -1.50
N PHE A 115 -13.76 13.00 -0.51
CA PHE A 115 -14.33 12.09 0.49
C PHE A 115 -14.00 12.49 1.93
N ASN A 116 -13.29 13.61 2.13
CA ASN A 116 -12.85 14.10 3.44
C ASN A 116 -12.06 13.05 4.27
N ASP A 117 -11.36 12.13 3.60
CA ASP A 117 -10.57 11.07 4.23
C ASP A 117 -9.09 11.18 3.82
N ALA A 118 -8.34 11.99 4.56
CA ALA A 118 -6.90 12.15 4.38
C ALA A 118 -6.08 11.21 5.29
N ILE A 119 -6.57 11.00 6.52
CA ILE A 119 -5.83 10.32 7.59
C ILE A 119 -5.52 8.88 7.20
N SER A 120 -6.51 8.16 6.65
CA SER A 120 -6.34 6.77 6.25
C SER A 120 -5.28 6.63 5.15
N GLY A 121 -5.24 7.58 4.21
CA GLY A 121 -4.25 7.62 3.14
C GLY A 121 -2.83 7.94 3.63
N ILE A 122 -2.69 8.92 4.53
CA ILE A 122 -1.40 9.27 5.15
C ILE A 122 -0.85 8.08 5.96
N LEU A 123 -1.71 7.41 6.72
CA LEU A 123 -1.36 6.20 7.47
C LEU A 123 -0.80 5.12 6.53
N GLY A 124 -1.46 4.91 5.40
CA GLY A 124 -1.01 3.98 4.36
C GLY A 124 0.37 4.34 3.82
N ILE A 125 0.61 5.61 3.51
CA ILE A 125 1.91 6.11 3.04
C ILE A 125 2.98 5.88 4.11
N ALA A 126 2.70 6.16 5.39
CA ALA A 126 3.64 5.98 6.49
C ALA A 126 4.05 4.50 6.64
N VAL A 127 3.07 3.58 6.66
CA VAL A 127 3.35 2.14 6.74
C VAL A 127 4.11 1.64 5.52
N GLY A 128 3.71 2.07 4.32
CA GLY A 128 4.41 1.76 3.08
C GLY A 128 5.86 2.28 3.08
N HIS A 129 6.10 3.46 3.66
CA HIS A 129 7.43 4.03 3.81
C HIS A 129 8.31 3.20 4.75
N VAL A 130 7.78 2.76 5.89
CA VAL A 130 8.51 1.86 6.80
C VAL A 130 8.91 0.57 6.09
N TYR A 131 8.03 -0.02 5.29
CA TYR A 131 8.34 -1.22 4.53
C TYR A 131 9.45 -0.99 3.48
N VAL A 132 9.31 0.06 2.66
CA VAL A 132 10.33 0.42 1.65
C VAL A 132 11.66 0.75 2.34
N PHE A 133 11.63 1.42 3.49
CA PHE A 133 12.83 1.72 4.27
C PHE A 133 13.54 0.45 4.72
N LEU A 134 12.82 -0.49 5.35
CA LEU A 134 13.40 -1.74 5.85
C LEU A 134 13.85 -2.70 4.74
N GLN A 135 13.18 -2.66 3.58
CA GLN A 135 13.43 -3.60 2.49
C GLN A 135 14.41 -3.07 1.44
N ASP A 136 14.33 -1.79 1.10
CA ASP A 136 15.08 -1.21 -0.04
C ASP A 136 16.23 -0.31 0.44
N PHE A 137 16.05 0.50 1.48
CA PHE A 137 17.08 1.43 1.97
C PHE A 137 18.04 0.78 2.97
N TRP A 138 17.51 0.11 3.98
CA TRP A 138 18.28 -0.50 5.06
C TRP A 138 19.40 -1.45 4.57
N PRO A 139 19.17 -2.33 3.57
CA PRO A 139 20.22 -3.21 3.08
C PRO A 139 21.26 -2.52 2.19
N ARG A 140 20.93 -1.34 1.64
CA ARG A 140 21.80 -0.59 0.72
C ARG A 140 22.76 0.33 1.45
N GLU A 141 22.32 0.93 2.56
CA GLU A 141 23.04 2.02 3.24
C GLU A 141 23.64 1.63 4.60
N MET A 142 23.14 0.58 5.27
CA MET A 142 23.60 0.16 6.62
C MET A 142 24.00 -1.32 6.68
N TRP A 143 24.62 -1.70 7.79
CA TRP A 143 25.21 -2.97 8.33
C TRP A 143 24.64 -4.36 7.88
N SER A 144 23.78 -4.47 6.89
CA SER A 144 23.38 -5.75 6.28
C SER A 144 24.58 -6.38 5.57
N SER A 145 25.32 -7.24 6.27
CA SER A 145 26.42 -8.05 5.72
C SER A 145 26.00 -8.91 4.51
N THR A 146 24.71 -9.05 4.22
CA THR A 146 24.17 -9.89 3.15
C THR A 146 23.64 -9.09 1.94
N GLY A 147 23.45 -7.75 2.07
CA GLY A 147 22.87 -6.91 1.00
C GLY A 147 21.42 -7.26 0.61
N LYS A 148 20.74 -8.12 1.39
CA LYS A 148 19.36 -8.55 1.17
C LYS A 148 18.42 -7.82 2.14
N GLY A 149 17.19 -7.57 1.68
CA GLY A 149 16.08 -7.04 2.47
C GLY A 149 15.91 -7.73 3.83
N SER A 150 15.59 -6.95 4.86
CA SER A 150 15.39 -7.47 6.23
C SER A 150 14.18 -8.40 6.32
N ILE A 151 13.15 -8.15 5.50
CA ILE A 151 11.92 -8.93 5.46
C ILE A 151 12.07 -10.04 4.43
N LYS A 152 12.29 -11.26 4.92
CA LYS A 152 12.34 -12.47 4.10
C LYS A 152 10.98 -13.13 4.01
N THR A 153 10.65 -13.62 2.83
CA THR A 153 9.45 -14.41 2.58
C THR A 153 9.68 -15.81 3.10
N PRO A 154 8.75 -16.37 3.89
CA PRO A 154 8.91 -17.73 4.37
C PRO A 154 8.72 -18.72 3.21
N GLN A 155 9.53 -19.79 3.19
CA GLN A 155 9.60 -20.74 2.07
C GLN A 155 8.33 -21.59 1.84
N PHE A 156 7.30 -21.44 2.68
CA PHE A 156 6.07 -22.22 2.60
C PHE A 156 4.97 -21.58 1.73
N VAL A 157 5.23 -20.42 1.09
CA VAL A 157 4.29 -19.67 0.25
C VAL A 157 4.70 -19.68 -1.22
#